data_AF-A0A1U7RBM5-F1
#
_entry.id   AF-A0A1U7RBM5-F1
#
_cell.length_a   1.000
_cell.length_b   1.000
_cell.length_c   1.000
_cell.angle_alpha   90.00
_cell.angle_beta   90.00
_cell.angle_gamma   90.00
#
_symmetry.space_group_name_H-M   'P 1'
#
loop_
_entity.id
_entity.type
_entity.pdbx_description
1 polymer ?
#
loop_
_entity_poly.entity_id
_entity_poly.type
_entity_poly.pdbx_seq_one_letter_code
_entity_poly.pdbx_strand_id
1 'polypeptide(L)'
;MTAARKYYAVLCFVLCILLMTIFKSWMYIDRFITKTEMKEDNCCEWKVTNSTIAALEDNRTFIVAPYFDNRESKITRVIGIVHHEEVTALYCWFCCQPDGEVHVSRADIDVHSDRFDFPYGAADLLCAEPPTCDPSYVSIHSFPNGNIEQLPRFEIKNRKPEPFSADFTVCISTMFGNYNNVLQFIQSMEMYKILGAQRVVIYKNSCSPLMESVLAFYIAEGTVEVIPWPITSHLKVSPHWRFPKDGTHIGYYGQITALNDCVYRNMYRSRFVLLNDIDEIILPAKHPDWKTMMRSLQEQNPETGVFLFENHIFPN
;
A
#
# COMPACT_ATOMS: atom_id res chain seq x y z
N MET A 1 53.31 -12.85 -62.24
CA MET A 1 52.74 -12.32 -60.97
C MET A 1 51.36 -11.65 -61.12
N THR A 2 50.55 -11.99 -62.14
CA THR A 2 49.28 -11.27 -62.44
C THR A 2 48.02 -12.14 -62.33
N ALA A 3 48.13 -13.48 -62.35
CA ALA A 3 46.98 -14.38 -62.20
C ALA A 3 46.58 -14.59 -60.73
N ALA A 4 47.55 -14.80 -59.83
CA ALA A 4 47.28 -15.04 -58.41
C ALA A 4 46.56 -13.86 -57.74
N ARG A 5 46.94 -12.62 -58.06
CA ARG A 5 46.35 -11.40 -57.48
C ARG A 5 44.87 -11.21 -57.86
N LYS A 6 44.50 -11.59 -59.09
CA LYS A 6 43.09 -11.61 -59.54
C LYS A 6 42.30 -12.71 -58.83
N TYR A 7 42.93 -13.87 -58.61
CA TYR A 7 42.32 -14.99 -57.89
C TYR A 7 42.01 -14.64 -56.43
N TYR A 8 42.96 -13.99 -55.73
CA TYR A 8 42.75 -13.51 -54.36
C TYR A 8 41.68 -12.41 -54.27
N ALA A 9 41.61 -11.50 -55.26
CA ALA A 9 40.58 -10.46 -55.28
C ALA A 9 39.17 -11.05 -55.48
N VAL A 10 39.03 -12.05 -56.35
CA VAL A 10 37.76 -12.77 -56.55
C VAL A 10 37.38 -13.56 -55.31
N LEU A 11 38.35 -14.24 -54.67
CA LEU A 11 38.12 -15.00 -53.45
C LEU A 11 37.63 -14.11 -52.30
N CYS A 12 38.28 -12.95 -52.08
CA CYS A 12 37.84 -11.96 -51.09
C CYS A 12 36.45 -11.41 -51.38
N PHE A 13 36.12 -11.16 -52.66
CA PHE A 13 34.80 -10.65 -53.04
C PHE A 13 33.70 -11.67 -52.76
N VAL A 14 33.93 -12.95 -53.06
CA VAL A 14 33.00 -14.05 -52.75
C VAL A 14 32.84 -14.22 -51.24
N LEU A 15 33.92 -14.11 -50.47
CA LEU A 15 33.89 -14.21 -49.00
C LEU A 15 33.11 -13.06 -48.36
N CYS A 16 33.25 -11.84 -48.87
CA CYS A 16 32.45 -10.69 -48.44
C CYS A 16 30.96 -10.87 -48.74
N ILE A 17 30.60 -11.42 -49.90
CA ILE A 17 29.19 -11.69 -50.23
C ILE A 17 28.61 -12.75 -49.28
N LEU A 18 29.35 -13.83 -49.01
CA LEU A 18 28.96 -14.86 -48.05
C LEU A 18 28.77 -14.30 -46.63
N LEU A 19 29.67 -13.42 -46.17
CA LEU A 19 29.53 -12.78 -44.87
C LEU A 19 28.31 -11.85 -44.82
N MET A 20 28.01 -11.12 -45.90
CA MET A 20 26.82 -10.27 -45.97
C MET A 20 25.52 -11.06 -46.01
N THR A 21 25.47 -12.23 -46.66
CA THR A 21 24.27 -13.07 -46.65
C THR A 21 24.06 -13.74 -45.30
N ILE A 22 25.13 -14.19 -44.63
CA ILE A 22 25.07 -14.71 -43.26
C ILE A 22 24.60 -13.62 -42.30
N PHE A 23 25.13 -12.39 -42.40
CA PHE A 23 24.72 -11.29 -41.54
C PHE A 23 23.26 -10.89 -41.77
N LYS A 24 22.79 -10.83 -43.03
CA LYS A 24 21.37 -10.59 -43.33
C LYS A 24 20.47 -11.71 -42.82
N SER A 25 20.90 -12.96 -42.93
CA SER A 25 20.14 -14.09 -42.42
C SER A 25 20.11 -14.09 -40.90
N TRP A 26 21.22 -13.74 -40.24
CA TRP A 26 21.28 -13.57 -38.79
C TRP A 26 20.40 -12.42 -38.31
N MET A 27 20.44 -11.25 -38.97
CA MET A 27 19.52 -10.14 -38.68
C MET A 27 18.05 -10.53 -38.94
N TYR A 28 17.78 -11.34 -39.96
CA TYR A 28 16.42 -11.82 -40.24
C TYR A 28 15.94 -12.80 -39.16
N ILE A 29 16.81 -13.70 -38.69
CA ILE A 29 16.55 -14.64 -37.61
C ILE A 29 16.39 -13.90 -36.28
N ASP A 30 17.26 -12.95 -35.95
CA ASP A 30 17.18 -12.13 -34.74
C ASP A 30 15.88 -11.30 -34.72
N ARG A 31 15.51 -10.73 -35.88
CA ARG A 31 14.22 -10.06 -36.08
C ARG A 31 13.03 -11.00 -36.05
N PHE A 32 13.21 -12.30 -36.36
CA PHE A 32 12.17 -13.31 -36.21
C PHE A 32 12.05 -13.77 -34.76
N ILE A 33 13.17 -13.93 -34.04
CA ILE A 33 13.22 -14.29 -32.61
C ILE A 33 12.59 -13.17 -31.77
N THR A 34 12.93 -11.90 -32.03
CA THR A 34 12.28 -10.75 -31.35
C THR A 34 10.81 -10.58 -31.72
N LYS A 35 10.37 -11.06 -32.90
CA LYS A 35 8.93 -11.08 -33.26
C LYS A 35 8.20 -12.33 -32.75
N THR A 36 8.94 -13.32 -32.27
CA THR A 36 8.47 -14.53 -31.61
C THR A 36 8.80 -14.46 -30.12
N GLU A 37 8.72 -13.27 -29.52
CA GLU A 37 8.05 -13.21 -28.23
C GLU A 37 6.64 -13.74 -28.51
N MET A 38 6.42 -14.99 -28.10
CA MET A 38 5.07 -15.49 -27.91
C MET A 38 4.30 -14.37 -27.22
N LYS A 39 3.16 -13.98 -27.78
CA LYS A 39 2.10 -13.42 -26.94
C LYS A 39 1.86 -14.47 -25.88
N GLU A 40 2.52 -14.32 -24.74
CA GLU A 40 2.02 -14.82 -23.48
C GLU A 40 0.60 -14.25 -23.44
N ASP A 41 -0.40 -15.11 -23.59
CA ASP A 41 -1.75 -14.79 -23.14
C ASP A 41 -1.64 -14.68 -21.62
N ASN A 42 -1.03 -13.58 -21.17
CA ASN A 42 -0.99 -13.18 -19.78
C ASN A 42 -2.43 -12.86 -19.45
N CYS A 43 -3.13 -13.84 -18.85
CA CYS A 43 -4.17 -13.46 -17.91
C CYS A 43 -3.51 -12.39 -17.04
N CYS A 44 -4.12 -11.21 -16.95
CA CYS A 44 -3.68 -10.09 -16.10
C CYS A 44 -2.87 -8.95 -16.76
N GLU A 45 -3.19 -8.51 -17.98
CA GLU A 45 -2.77 -7.18 -18.50
C GLU A 45 -3.78 -6.04 -18.18
N TRP A 46 -4.26 -5.96 -16.92
CA TRP A 46 -5.32 -4.99 -16.53
C TRP A 46 -4.80 -3.67 -15.95
N LYS A 47 -5.67 -2.66 -15.89
CA LYS A 47 -5.33 -1.34 -15.35
C LYS A 47 -5.04 -1.41 -13.84
N VAL A 48 -3.78 -1.21 -13.46
CA VAL A 48 -3.38 -1.12 -12.06
C VAL A 48 -3.97 0.15 -11.45
N THR A 49 -4.64 0.00 -10.31
CA THR A 49 -5.22 1.13 -9.59
C THR A 49 -4.13 1.80 -8.77
N ASN A 50 -3.88 3.08 -9.04
CA ASN A 50 -2.90 3.90 -8.32
C ASN A 50 -3.54 4.87 -7.30
N SER A 51 -4.87 4.82 -7.12
CA SER A 51 -5.53 5.62 -6.09
C SER A 51 -5.36 4.97 -4.72
N THR A 52 -5.27 5.80 -3.68
CA THR A 52 -5.17 5.36 -2.28
C THR A 52 -6.51 4.89 -1.71
N ILE A 53 -7.61 5.30 -2.34
CA ILE A 53 -8.96 4.78 -2.10
C ILE A 53 -9.58 4.53 -3.48
N ALA A 54 -10.16 3.35 -3.67
CA ALA A 54 -10.80 2.95 -4.92
C ALA A 54 -12.21 2.43 -4.65
N ALA A 55 -13.22 3.08 -5.23
CA ALA A 55 -14.59 2.58 -5.15
C ALA A 55 -14.78 1.36 -6.06
N LEU A 56 -15.50 0.35 -5.59
CA LEU A 56 -15.98 -0.75 -6.41
C LEU A 56 -17.32 -0.40 -7.07
N GLU A 57 -17.76 -1.23 -8.02
CA GLU A 57 -18.98 -1.00 -8.81
C GLU A 57 -20.27 -0.98 -7.97
N ASP A 58 -20.26 -1.65 -6.81
CA ASP A 58 -21.38 -1.66 -5.88
C ASP A 58 -21.65 -0.28 -5.22
N ASN A 59 -20.72 0.67 -5.33
CA ASN A 59 -20.75 1.97 -4.64
C ASN A 59 -20.97 1.88 -3.12
N ARG A 60 -20.60 0.74 -2.53
CA ARG A 60 -20.70 0.43 -1.09
C ARG A 60 -19.39 -0.08 -0.51
N THR A 61 -18.46 -0.47 -1.36
CA THR A 61 -17.14 -0.97 -1.00
C THR A 61 -16.06 -0.05 -1.55
N PHE A 62 -15.11 0.32 -0.69
CA PHE A 62 -13.95 1.13 -1.06
C PHE A 62 -12.68 0.42 -0.60
N ILE A 63 -11.79 0.13 -1.54
CA ILE A 63 -10.53 -0.58 -1.29
C ILE A 63 -9.41 0.43 -1.06
N VAL A 64 -8.62 0.22 -0.01
CA VAL A 64 -7.46 1.05 0.33
C VAL A 64 -6.19 0.36 -0.15
N ALA A 65 -5.87 -0.81 0.42
CA ALA A 65 -4.70 -1.58 0.02
C ALA A 65 -4.75 -3.05 0.48
N PRO A 66 -4.24 -3.99 -0.32
CA PRO A 66 -4.04 -5.37 0.09
C PRO A 66 -2.62 -5.64 0.62
N TYR A 67 -2.54 -6.47 1.65
CA TYR A 67 -1.31 -6.91 2.31
C TYR A 67 -1.33 -8.43 2.50
N PHE A 68 -0.24 -9.09 2.14
CA PHE A 68 0.00 -10.49 2.44
C PHE A 68 0.21 -10.67 3.95
N ASP A 69 -0.52 -11.59 4.55
CA ASP A 69 -0.44 -11.90 5.98
C ASP A 69 -0.36 -13.42 6.11
N ASN A 70 0.73 -13.90 6.70
CA ASN A 70 1.02 -15.33 6.89
C ASN A 70 1.26 -15.70 8.36
N ARG A 71 0.87 -14.83 9.29
CA ARG A 71 1.10 -15.02 10.73
C ARG A 71 0.26 -16.18 11.29
N GLU A 72 -0.96 -16.36 10.77
CA GLU A 72 -1.86 -17.45 11.17
C GLU A 72 -2.18 -18.40 10.02
N SER A 73 -2.49 -17.85 8.84
CA SER A 73 -2.82 -18.60 7.63
C SER A 73 -2.37 -17.82 6.41
N LYS A 74 -2.23 -18.47 5.24
CA LYS A 74 -1.78 -17.82 4.00
C LYS A 74 -2.94 -17.00 3.40
N ILE A 75 -3.02 -15.72 3.74
CA ILE A 75 -4.09 -14.83 3.29
C ILE A 75 -3.54 -13.53 2.68
N THR A 76 -4.33 -12.94 1.80
CA THR A 76 -4.25 -11.50 1.51
C THR A 76 -5.33 -10.80 2.34
N ARG A 77 -4.91 -9.91 3.23
CA ARG A 77 -5.78 -9.01 3.98
C ARG A 77 -5.95 -7.71 3.21
N VAL A 78 -7.18 -7.40 2.81
CA VAL A 78 -7.48 -6.16 2.10
C VAL A 78 -8.09 -5.16 3.07
N ILE A 79 -7.40 -4.05 3.29
CA ILE A 79 -7.92 -2.92 4.07
C ILE A 79 -8.91 -2.16 3.20
N GLY A 80 -10.09 -1.90 3.74
CA GLY A 80 -11.14 -1.18 3.04
C GLY A 80 -12.13 -0.48 3.95
N ILE A 81 -13.15 0.10 3.31
CA ILE A 81 -14.31 0.72 3.93
C ILE A 81 -15.54 0.11 3.29
N VAL A 82 -16.47 -0.41 4.10
CA VAL A 82 -17.70 -1.06 3.60
C VAL A 82 -18.93 -0.55 4.32
N HIS A 83 -20.08 -0.57 3.65
CA HIS A 83 -21.37 -0.40 4.31
C HIS A 83 -21.71 -1.66 5.11
N HIS A 84 -21.87 -1.53 6.44
CA HIS A 84 -21.89 -2.68 7.34
C HIS A 84 -23.11 -3.61 7.17
N GLU A 85 -24.22 -3.12 6.60
CA GLU A 85 -25.44 -3.93 6.36
C GLU A 85 -25.64 -4.32 4.90
N GLU A 86 -25.11 -3.53 3.96
CA GLU A 86 -25.46 -3.68 2.54
C GLU A 86 -24.43 -4.54 1.80
N VAL A 87 -23.19 -4.61 2.30
CA VAL A 87 -22.14 -5.47 1.76
C VAL A 87 -22.20 -6.81 2.47
N THR A 88 -22.76 -7.82 1.80
CA THR A 88 -22.99 -9.16 2.38
C THR A 88 -22.05 -10.23 1.83
N ALA A 89 -21.44 -10.00 0.67
CA ALA A 89 -20.49 -10.91 0.05
C ALA A 89 -19.53 -10.14 -0.86
N LEU A 90 -18.26 -10.51 -0.77
CA LEU A 90 -17.20 -10.09 -1.66
C LEU A 90 -16.33 -11.32 -1.98
N TYR A 91 -15.70 -11.29 -3.15
CA TYR A 91 -14.86 -12.36 -3.66
C TYR A 91 -13.54 -11.75 -4.11
N CYS A 92 -12.46 -12.41 -3.74
CA CYS A 92 -11.10 -12.05 -4.10
C CYS A 92 -10.65 -12.91 -5.26
N TRP A 93 -10.20 -12.25 -6.32
CA TRP A 93 -9.76 -12.87 -7.55
C TRP A 93 -8.24 -12.71 -7.63
N PHE A 94 -7.55 -13.83 -7.50
CA PHE A 94 -6.11 -13.91 -7.59
C PHE A 94 -5.69 -14.39 -8.96
N CYS A 95 -4.64 -13.77 -9.48
CA CYS A 95 -4.00 -14.16 -10.71
C CYS A 95 -2.72 -14.91 -10.41
N CYS A 96 -2.68 -16.20 -10.73
CA CYS A 96 -1.50 -17.04 -10.58
C CYS A 96 -0.68 -17.04 -11.88
N GLN A 97 0.58 -16.65 -11.78
CA GLN A 97 1.56 -16.71 -12.86
C GLN A 97 2.47 -17.95 -12.64
N PRO A 98 2.93 -18.65 -13.70
CA PRO A 98 2.86 -18.30 -15.13
C PRO A 98 1.64 -18.88 -15.89
N ASP A 99 0.87 -19.78 -15.29
CA ASP A 99 -0.20 -20.51 -15.99
C ASP A 99 -1.45 -19.65 -16.30
N GLY A 100 -1.50 -18.43 -15.77
CA GLY A 100 -2.61 -17.50 -15.95
C GLY A 100 -3.89 -17.95 -15.24
N GLU A 101 -3.83 -18.97 -14.39
CA GLU A 101 -5.01 -19.48 -13.69
C GLU A 101 -5.56 -18.44 -12.71
N VAL A 102 -6.87 -18.24 -12.78
CA VAL A 102 -7.60 -17.34 -11.91
C VAL A 102 -8.18 -18.14 -10.75
N HIS A 103 -7.75 -17.80 -9.53
CA HIS A 103 -8.28 -18.39 -8.31
C HIS A 103 -9.26 -17.41 -7.65
N VAL A 104 -10.45 -17.89 -7.31
CA VAL A 104 -11.48 -17.08 -6.65
C VAL A 104 -11.76 -17.64 -5.26
N SER A 105 -11.56 -16.80 -4.24
CA SER A 105 -11.89 -17.10 -2.86
C SER A 105 -12.99 -16.16 -2.36
N ARG A 106 -13.96 -16.65 -1.61
CA ARG A 106 -14.87 -15.76 -0.87
C ARG A 106 -14.09 -15.04 0.22
N ALA A 107 -14.23 -13.72 0.31
CA ALA A 107 -13.66 -12.94 1.40
C ALA A 107 -14.44 -13.20 2.69
N ASP A 108 -13.73 -13.41 3.80
CA ASP A 108 -14.31 -13.17 5.11
C ASP A 108 -14.30 -11.66 5.38
N ILE A 109 -15.46 -11.07 5.67
CA ILE A 109 -15.61 -9.62 5.78
C ILE A 109 -15.69 -9.29 7.27
N ASP A 110 -14.59 -8.80 7.82
CA ASP A 110 -14.52 -8.35 9.20
C ASP A 110 -14.69 -6.83 9.24
N VAL A 111 -15.89 -6.37 9.60
CA VAL A 111 -16.19 -4.95 9.80
C VAL A 111 -15.88 -4.57 11.24
N HIS A 112 -15.01 -3.59 11.42
CA HIS A 112 -14.54 -3.21 12.75
C HIS A 112 -15.70 -2.67 13.61
N SER A 113 -15.78 -3.15 14.85
CA SER A 113 -16.87 -2.83 15.77
C SER A 113 -16.88 -1.37 16.26
N ASP A 114 -15.74 -0.70 16.16
CA ASP A 114 -15.50 0.70 16.56
C ASP A 114 -15.96 1.72 15.51
N ARG A 115 -16.90 1.34 14.64
CA ARG A 115 -17.57 2.26 13.70
C ARG A 115 -18.46 3.33 14.35
N PHE A 116 -18.66 3.30 15.67
CA PHE A 116 -19.46 4.27 16.44
C PHE A 116 -20.82 4.65 15.82
N ASP A 117 -21.62 3.62 15.50
CA ASP A 117 -22.96 3.72 14.91
C ASP A 117 -22.99 4.24 13.44
N PHE A 118 -21.86 4.54 12.79
CA PHE A 118 -21.83 4.97 11.39
C PHE A 118 -22.20 3.84 10.41
N PRO A 119 -22.83 4.14 9.27
CA PRO A 119 -23.23 3.14 8.27
C PRO A 119 -22.04 2.54 7.51
N TYR A 120 -20.93 3.28 7.37
CA TYR A 120 -19.67 2.76 6.84
C TYR A 120 -18.63 2.62 7.94
N GLY A 121 -17.89 1.51 7.91
CA GLY A 121 -16.82 1.20 8.86
C GLY A 121 -15.55 0.75 8.16
N ALA A 122 -14.43 0.81 8.89
CA ALA A 122 -13.20 0.13 8.49
C ALA A 122 -13.48 -1.38 8.41
N ALA A 123 -12.89 -2.04 7.42
CA ALA A 123 -13.03 -3.48 7.27
C ALA A 123 -11.75 -4.14 6.76
N ASP A 124 -11.55 -5.36 7.22
CA ASP A 124 -10.60 -6.31 6.68
C ASP A 124 -11.34 -7.32 5.81
N LEU A 125 -10.96 -7.42 4.54
CA LEU A 125 -11.39 -8.51 3.68
C LEU A 125 -10.30 -9.57 3.70
N LEU A 126 -10.56 -10.69 4.38
CA LEU A 126 -9.60 -11.78 4.53
C LEU A 126 -9.79 -12.75 3.35
N CYS A 127 -8.86 -12.70 2.41
CA CYS A 127 -8.88 -13.51 1.20
C CYS A 127 -7.91 -14.69 1.35
N ALA A 128 -8.42 -15.91 1.40
CA ALA A 128 -7.58 -17.12 1.40
C ALA A 128 -6.83 -17.23 0.07
N GLU A 129 -5.51 -17.30 0.12
CA GLU A 129 -4.71 -17.44 -1.09
C GLU A 129 -4.63 -18.91 -1.56
N PRO A 130 -4.52 -19.14 -2.88
CA PRO A 130 -4.27 -20.47 -3.39
C PRO A 130 -2.94 -21.03 -2.85
N PRO A 131 -2.88 -22.29 -2.40
CA PRO A 131 -1.64 -22.92 -1.95
C PRO A 131 -0.57 -23.02 -3.05
N THR A 132 -1.01 -23.05 -4.30
CA THR A 132 -0.19 -23.34 -5.49
C THR A 132 0.54 -22.14 -6.06
N CYS A 133 0.21 -20.91 -5.63
CA CYS A 133 0.84 -19.69 -6.17
C CYS A 133 0.97 -18.56 -5.15
N ASP A 134 1.85 -17.60 -5.44
CA ASP A 134 2.06 -16.39 -4.64
C ASP A 134 1.61 -15.16 -5.46
N PRO A 135 0.33 -14.77 -5.39
CA PRO A 135 -0.18 -13.69 -6.22
C PRO A 135 0.47 -12.35 -5.85
N SER A 136 0.81 -11.56 -6.87
CA SER A 136 1.29 -10.17 -6.69
C SER A 136 0.16 -9.14 -6.71
N TYR A 137 -1.01 -9.52 -7.22
CA TYR A 137 -2.18 -8.67 -7.36
C TYR A 137 -3.44 -9.43 -6.93
N VAL A 138 -4.42 -8.66 -6.46
CA VAL A 138 -5.77 -9.14 -6.17
C VAL A 138 -6.80 -8.17 -6.75
N SER A 139 -7.93 -8.69 -7.20
CA SER A 139 -9.13 -7.94 -7.55
C SER A 139 -10.27 -8.32 -6.62
N ILE A 140 -11.16 -7.38 -6.32
CA ILE A 140 -12.30 -7.58 -5.41
C ILE A 140 -13.59 -7.33 -6.17
N HIS A 141 -14.56 -8.23 -6.02
CA HIS A 141 -15.84 -8.15 -6.72
C HIS A 141 -16.98 -8.76 -5.90
N SER A 142 -18.21 -8.31 -6.10
CA SER A 142 -19.39 -8.79 -5.34
C SER A 142 -19.84 -10.20 -5.73
N PHE A 143 -19.38 -10.72 -6.86
CA PHE A 143 -19.78 -12.04 -7.38
C PHE A 143 -18.56 -12.94 -7.66
N PRO A 144 -18.72 -14.28 -7.53
CA PRO A 144 -17.65 -15.25 -7.80
C PRO A 144 -17.41 -15.48 -9.30
N ASN A 145 -18.36 -15.05 -10.13
CA ASN A 145 -18.31 -15.16 -11.59
C ASN A 145 -18.41 -13.75 -12.17
N GLY A 146 -17.75 -13.50 -13.30
CA GLY A 146 -17.71 -12.18 -13.93
C GLY A 146 -16.55 -12.07 -14.90
N ASN A 147 -16.50 -10.95 -15.63
CA ASN A 147 -15.36 -10.67 -16.48
C ASN A 147 -14.24 -10.01 -15.66
N ILE A 148 -13.19 -10.77 -15.34
CA ILE A 148 -12.03 -10.29 -14.58
C ILE A 148 -11.29 -9.14 -15.29
N GLU A 149 -11.37 -9.06 -16.62
CA GLU A 149 -10.66 -8.04 -17.41
C GLU A 149 -11.11 -6.61 -17.14
N GLN A 150 -12.31 -6.45 -16.57
CA GLN A 150 -12.89 -5.15 -16.24
C GLN A 150 -12.63 -4.75 -14.78
N LEU A 151 -12.13 -5.68 -13.95
CA LEU A 151 -11.96 -5.43 -12.53
C LEU A 151 -10.69 -4.61 -12.25
N PRO A 152 -10.76 -3.65 -11.29
CA PRO A 152 -9.58 -2.96 -10.81
C PRO A 152 -8.62 -3.95 -10.15
N ARG A 153 -7.32 -3.75 -10.36
CA ARG A 153 -6.26 -4.54 -9.70
C ARG A 153 -5.57 -3.75 -8.61
N PHE A 154 -5.32 -4.44 -7.52
CA PHE A 154 -4.60 -3.93 -6.37
C PHE A 154 -3.33 -4.74 -6.15
N GLU A 155 -2.18 -4.07 -6.19
CA GLU A 155 -0.88 -4.67 -5.86
C GLU A 155 -0.82 -5.01 -4.37
N ILE A 156 -0.42 -6.24 -4.05
CA ILE A 156 -0.20 -6.69 -2.67
C ILE A 156 1.12 -6.09 -2.17
N LYS A 157 1.01 -5.09 -1.29
CA LYS A 157 2.05 -4.07 -1.07
C LYS A 157 3.30 -4.57 -0.35
N ASN A 158 3.21 -5.65 0.41
CA ASN A 158 4.29 -6.17 1.25
C ASN A 158 4.85 -7.53 0.75
N ARG A 159 4.63 -7.87 -0.52
CA ARG A 159 5.20 -9.09 -1.14
C ARG A 159 6.71 -9.05 -1.30
N LYS A 160 7.26 -7.86 -1.50
CA LYS A 160 8.70 -7.67 -1.63
C LYS A 160 9.28 -7.55 -0.23
N PRO A 161 10.20 -8.45 0.18
CA PRO A 161 10.86 -8.32 1.47
C PRO A 161 11.72 -7.06 1.44
N GLU A 162 11.35 -6.07 2.26
CA GLU A 162 12.17 -4.89 2.52
C GLU A 162 12.80 -5.05 3.90
N PRO A 163 14.12 -4.78 4.06
CA PRO A 163 14.70 -4.73 5.39
C PRO A 163 14.02 -3.63 6.21
N PHE A 164 13.94 -3.81 7.53
CA PHE A 164 13.45 -2.77 8.42
C PHE A 164 14.23 -1.47 8.17
N SER A 165 13.49 -0.43 7.79
CA SER A 165 14.03 0.87 7.40
C SER A 165 13.95 1.90 8.53
N ALA A 166 13.21 1.59 9.60
CA ALA A 166 13.04 2.44 10.77
C ALA A 166 12.91 1.60 12.06
N ASP A 167 13.50 2.08 13.16
CA ASP A 167 13.23 1.52 14.50
C ASP A 167 11.80 1.93 14.92
N PHE A 168 11.40 3.18 14.66
CA PHE A 168 10.11 3.75 15.02
C PHE A 168 9.47 4.46 13.84
N THR A 169 8.19 4.17 13.61
CA THR A 169 7.34 4.92 12.68
C THR A 169 6.10 5.41 13.38
N VAL A 170 5.84 6.72 13.30
CA VAL A 170 4.63 7.33 13.84
C VAL A 170 3.58 7.40 12.73
N CYS A 171 2.43 6.79 12.95
CA CYS A 171 1.26 6.87 12.10
C CYS A 171 0.34 7.95 12.66
N ILE A 172 0.20 9.04 11.91
CA ILE A 172 -0.81 10.06 12.15
C ILE A 172 -1.96 9.76 11.21
N SER A 173 -3.18 9.77 11.75
CA SER A 173 -4.41 9.52 11.01
C SER A 173 -4.69 10.65 10.00
N THR A 174 -5.96 10.98 9.77
CA THR A 174 -6.35 11.94 8.74
C THR A 174 -6.13 13.39 9.16
N MET A 175 -5.46 14.19 8.33
CA MET A 175 -5.40 15.65 8.49
C MET A 175 -6.79 16.26 8.19
N PHE A 176 -7.63 16.34 9.21
CA PHE A 176 -9.00 16.80 9.08
C PHE A 176 -9.14 18.32 9.11
N GLY A 177 -10.28 18.81 8.61
CA GLY A 177 -10.76 20.17 8.90
C GLY A 177 -9.91 21.32 8.35
N ASN A 178 -9.17 21.14 7.26
CA ASN A 178 -8.21 22.13 6.76
C ASN A 178 -7.17 22.48 7.83
N TYR A 179 -6.49 21.46 8.36
CA TYR A 179 -5.53 21.58 9.44
C TYR A 179 -4.54 22.74 9.21
N ASN A 180 -4.44 23.62 10.20
CA ASN A 180 -3.68 24.87 10.12
C ASN A 180 -2.81 25.17 11.35
N ASN A 181 -2.73 24.25 12.32
CA ASN A 181 -1.89 24.43 13.51
C ASN A 181 -0.44 24.02 13.21
N VAL A 182 0.24 24.90 12.47
CA VAL A 182 1.59 24.65 11.93
C VAL A 182 2.64 24.56 13.04
N LEU A 183 2.53 25.35 14.10
CA LEU A 183 3.50 25.33 15.19
C LEU A 183 3.42 24.03 15.99
N GLN A 184 2.21 23.54 16.27
CA GLN A 184 2.02 22.23 16.91
C GLN A 184 2.56 21.10 16.03
N PHE A 185 2.34 21.16 14.71
CA PHE A 185 2.92 20.18 13.78
C PHE A 185 4.44 20.13 13.90
N ILE A 186 5.11 21.29 13.79
CA ILE A 186 6.57 21.38 13.89
C ILE A 186 7.06 20.87 15.24
N GLN A 187 6.41 21.27 16.33
CA GLN A 187 6.74 20.80 17.68
C GLN A 187 6.67 19.27 17.77
N SER A 188 5.59 18.66 17.27
CA SER A 188 5.43 17.20 17.29
C SER A 188 6.50 16.52 16.43
N MET A 189 6.79 17.00 15.22
CA MET A 189 7.81 16.40 14.35
C MET A 189 9.20 16.45 14.98
N GLU A 190 9.60 17.60 15.53
CA GLU A 190 10.90 17.73 16.20
C GLU A 190 10.97 16.88 17.47
N MET A 191 9.87 16.79 18.23
CA MET A 191 9.82 15.93 19.42
C MET A 191 9.93 14.44 19.04
N TYR A 192 9.24 13.99 17.99
CA TYR A 192 9.36 12.62 17.51
C TYR A 192 10.79 12.29 17.09
N LYS A 193 11.50 13.21 16.43
CA LYS A 193 12.92 13.06 16.09
C LYS A 193 13.79 12.94 17.34
N ILE A 194 13.57 13.79 18.35
CA ILE A 194 14.28 13.74 19.64
C ILE A 194 14.05 12.39 20.35
N LEU A 195 12.83 11.86 20.31
CA LEU A 195 12.45 10.60 20.95
C LEU A 195 12.91 9.36 20.17
N GLY A 196 13.40 9.53 18.94
CA GLY A 196 14.04 8.48 18.14
C GLY A 196 13.23 7.97 16.94
N ALA A 197 12.17 8.68 16.53
CA ALA A 197 11.42 8.38 15.30
C ALA A 197 12.27 8.65 14.05
N GLN A 198 12.27 7.71 13.10
CA GLN A 198 12.89 7.91 11.78
C GLN A 198 11.88 8.26 10.70
N ARG A 199 10.61 7.93 10.91
CA ARG A 199 9.56 8.16 9.92
C ARG A 199 8.25 8.54 10.59
N VAL A 200 7.52 9.44 9.94
CA VAL A 200 6.15 9.81 10.25
C VAL A 200 5.32 9.62 8.98
N VAL A 201 4.28 8.80 9.04
CA VAL A 201 3.33 8.60 7.94
C VAL A 201 2.06 9.38 8.26
N ILE A 202 1.59 10.18 7.31
CA ILE A 202 0.45 11.08 7.50
C ILE A 202 -0.56 10.90 6.38
N TYR A 203 -1.83 10.68 6.73
CA TYR A 203 -2.91 10.59 5.75
C TYR A 203 -3.50 11.99 5.52
N LYS A 204 -3.23 12.58 4.35
CA LYS A 204 -3.59 13.97 4.07
C LYS A 204 -4.89 14.07 3.29
N ASN A 205 -5.90 14.69 3.90
CA ASN A 205 -7.12 15.13 3.21
C ASN A 205 -6.95 16.57 2.72
N SER A 206 -6.88 17.53 3.65
CA SER A 206 -6.70 18.94 3.35
C SER A 206 -5.97 19.66 4.48
N CYS A 207 -5.14 20.64 4.12
CA CYS A 207 -4.44 21.49 5.08
C CYS A 207 -4.18 22.88 4.49
N SER A 208 -3.83 23.83 5.36
CA SER A 208 -3.55 25.20 4.93
C SER A 208 -2.32 25.30 4.00
N PRO A 209 -2.21 26.33 3.14
CA PRO A 209 -1.04 26.51 2.27
C PRO A 209 0.30 26.61 3.02
N LEU A 210 0.28 27.17 4.24
CA LEU A 210 1.46 27.21 5.10
C LEU A 210 1.84 25.79 5.57
N MET A 211 0.84 24.97 5.92
CA MET A 211 1.07 23.57 6.28
C MET A 211 1.60 22.75 5.09
N GLU A 212 1.11 22.98 3.87
CA GLU A 212 1.69 22.35 2.67
C GLU A 212 3.19 22.65 2.52
N SER A 213 3.61 23.88 2.80
CA SER A 213 5.02 24.28 2.73
C SER A 213 5.87 23.58 3.78
N VAL A 214 5.34 23.41 5.01
CA VAL A 214 6.03 22.70 6.09
C VAL A 214 6.06 21.19 5.83
N LEU A 215 4.99 20.60 5.30
CA LEU A 215 5.01 19.20 4.85
C LEU A 215 6.07 18.98 3.78
N ALA A 216 6.17 19.88 2.79
CA ALA A 216 7.19 19.79 1.74
C ALA A 216 8.62 19.79 2.30
N PHE A 217 8.88 20.57 3.35
CA PHE A 217 10.16 20.55 4.06
C PHE A 217 10.46 19.17 4.68
N TYR A 218 9.55 18.63 5.48
CA TYR A 218 9.77 17.33 6.15
C TYR A 218 9.75 16.13 5.20
N ILE A 219 9.05 16.23 4.06
CA ILE A 219 9.11 15.25 2.97
C ILE A 219 10.50 15.27 2.34
N ALA A 220 11.02 16.46 2.01
CA ALA A 220 12.35 16.61 1.42
C ALA A 220 13.47 16.19 2.39
N GLU A 221 13.28 16.41 3.70
CA GLU A 221 14.16 15.90 4.76
C GLU A 221 14.14 14.36 4.85
N GLY A 222 13.03 13.72 4.45
CA GLY A 222 12.82 12.27 4.52
C GLY A 222 12.14 11.79 5.81
N THR A 223 11.79 12.72 6.71
CA THR A 223 11.09 12.43 7.98
C THR A 223 9.63 12.07 7.75
N VAL A 224 8.94 12.77 6.83
CA VAL A 224 7.49 12.60 6.61
C VAL A 224 7.19 11.92 5.28
N GLU A 225 6.36 10.87 5.32
CA GLU A 225 5.70 10.25 4.17
C GLU A 225 4.23 10.66 4.16
N VAL A 226 3.78 11.37 3.11
CA VAL A 226 2.37 11.77 2.98
C VAL A 226 1.63 10.80 2.07
N ILE A 227 0.55 10.20 2.60
CA ILE A 227 -0.40 9.39 1.86
C ILE A 227 -1.61 10.27 1.50
N PRO A 228 -1.91 10.51 0.21
CA PRO A 228 -3.13 11.20 -0.18
C PRO A 228 -4.37 10.45 0.34
N TRP A 229 -5.34 11.15 0.93
CA TRP A 229 -6.54 10.54 1.50
C TRP A 229 -7.83 11.19 0.97
N PRO A 230 -8.23 10.91 -0.28
CA PRO A 230 -9.32 11.60 -0.98
C PRO A 230 -10.72 11.08 -0.58
N ILE A 231 -10.93 10.71 0.69
CA ILE A 231 -12.17 10.07 1.16
C ILE A 231 -13.43 10.92 0.91
N THR A 232 -13.31 12.25 0.89
CA THR A 232 -14.43 13.16 0.60
C THR A 232 -14.96 13.07 -0.83
N SER A 233 -14.16 12.50 -1.74
CA SER A 233 -14.59 12.20 -3.11
C SER A 233 -15.49 10.95 -3.18
N HIS A 234 -15.56 10.18 -2.10
CA HIS A 234 -16.23 8.87 -2.05
C HIS A 234 -17.37 8.84 -1.03
N LEU A 235 -17.19 9.48 0.13
CA LEU A 235 -18.09 9.40 1.27
C LEU A 235 -18.40 10.78 1.86
N LYS A 236 -19.60 10.93 2.41
CA LYS A 236 -19.96 12.08 3.25
C LYS A 236 -19.33 11.91 4.63
N VAL A 237 -18.19 12.53 4.87
CA VAL A 237 -17.45 12.39 6.14
C VAL A 237 -18.05 13.23 7.27
N SER A 238 -17.93 12.76 8.50
CA SER A 238 -18.30 13.49 9.72
C SER A 238 -17.05 13.93 10.49
N PRO A 239 -17.03 15.12 11.09
CA PRO A 239 -16.01 15.52 12.05
C PRO A 239 -16.26 14.95 13.46
N HIS A 240 -17.34 14.19 13.67
CA HIS A 240 -17.68 13.61 14.97
C HIS A 240 -17.23 12.15 15.05
N TRP A 241 -16.83 11.72 16.24
CA TRP A 241 -16.51 10.32 16.53
C TRP A 241 -17.75 9.42 16.52
N ARG A 242 -18.91 9.94 16.95
CA ARG A 242 -20.18 9.21 17.02
C ARG A 242 -21.13 9.66 15.94
N PHE A 243 -21.87 8.72 15.34
CA PHE A 243 -22.82 9.02 14.28
C PHE A 243 -23.92 9.97 14.77
N PRO A 244 -23.98 11.21 14.23
CA PRO A 244 -24.96 12.20 14.68
C PRO A 244 -26.33 12.05 14.00
N LYS A 245 -26.52 11.02 13.15
CA LYS A 245 -27.74 10.77 12.37
C LYS A 245 -28.10 11.91 11.41
N ASP A 246 -27.09 12.56 10.84
CA ASP A 246 -27.21 13.71 9.92
C ASP A 246 -27.02 13.35 8.43
N GLY A 247 -26.98 12.05 8.12
CA GLY A 247 -26.70 11.55 6.76
C GLY A 247 -25.23 11.53 6.38
N THR A 248 -24.30 11.78 7.32
CA THR A 248 -22.89 11.40 7.14
C THR A 248 -22.71 9.89 7.15
N HIS A 249 -21.64 9.44 6.51
CA HIS A 249 -21.37 8.04 6.21
C HIS A 249 -20.31 7.44 7.13
N ILE A 250 -19.29 8.21 7.52
CA ILE A 250 -18.13 7.73 8.29
C ILE A 250 -17.59 8.82 9.23
N GLY A 251 -17.21 8.42 10.45
CA GLY A 251 -16.63 9.29 11.47
C GLY A 251 -15.17 9.64 11.22
N TYR A 252 -14.74 10.81 11.73
CA TYR A 252 -13.39 11.36 11.65
C TYR A 252 -12.66 11.07 10.32
N TYR A 253 -13.34 11.32 9.21
CA TYR A 253 -12.72 11.20 7.87
C TYR A 253 -12.10 9.80 7.59
N GLY A 254 -12.56 8.75 8.28
CA GLY A 254 -12.02 7.40 8.14
C GLY A 254 -10.69 7.17 8.88
N GLN A 255 -10.47 7.82 10.02
CA GLN A 255 -9.24 7.68 10.81
C GLN A 255 -8.86 6.22 11.13
N ILE A 256 -9.85 5.38 11.45
CA ILE A 256 -9.63 3.98 11.83
C ILE A 256 -9.06 3.22 10.63
N THR A 257 -9.61 3.44 9.44
CA THR A 257 -9.12 2.85 8.20
C THR A 257 -7.71 3.32 7.86
N ALA A 258 -7.43 4.62 8.02
CA ALA A 258 -6.10 5.18 7.78
C ALA A 258 -5.04 4.58 8.71
N LEU A 259 -5.35 4.47 10.01
CA LEU A 259 -4.43 3.86 10.98
C LEU A 259 -4.23 2.37 10.71
N ASN A 260 -5.26 1.64 10.32
CA ASN A 260 -5.13 0.23 9.92
C ASN A 260 -4.24 0.07 8.68
N ASP A 261 -4.44 0.87 7.63
CA ASP A 261 -3.52 0.87 6.48
C ASP A 261 -2.08 1.14 6.93
N CYS A 262 -1.89 2.08 7.86
CA CYS A 262 -0.55 2.44 8.33
C CYS A 262 0.16 1.31 9.08
N VAL A 263 -0.56 0.55 9.90
CA VAL A 263 -0.03 -0.63 10.60
C VAL A 263 0.47 -1.66 9.59
N TYR A 264 -0.36 -2.05 8.63
CA TYR A 264 0.00 -3.08 7.65
C TYR A 264 1.04 -2.60 6.63
N ARG A 265 0.98 -1.33 6.22
CA ARG A 265 2.00 -0.67 5.40
C ARG A 265 3.39 -0.78 6.02
N ASN A 266 3.48 -0.70 7.35
CA ASN A 266 4.75 -0.67 8.07
C ASN A 266 5.12 -1.98 8.78
N MET A 267 4.30 -3.03 8.68
CA MET A 267 4.49 -4.29 9.43
C MET A 267 5.87 -4.95 9.23
N TYR A 268 6.49 -4.74 8.07
CA TYR A 268 7.84 -5.22 7.75
C TYR A 268 8.83 -4.08 7.45
N ARG A 269 8.39 -2.82 7.52
CA ARG A 269 9.24 -1.64 7.28
C ARG A 269 9.75 -1.01 8.56
N SER A 270 9.10 -1.28 9.69
CA SER A 270 9.39 -0.66 10.98
C SER A 270 9.38 -1.67 12.13
N ARG A 271 10.31 -1.53 13.09
CA ARG A 271 10.34 -2.39 14.28
C ARG A 271 9.19 -2.07 15.24
N PHE A 272 8.87 -0.79 15.43
CA PHE A 272 7.72 -0.31 16.18
C PHE A 272 6.90 0.67 15.36
N VAL A 273 5.58 0.54 15.45
CA VAL A 273 4.62 1.46 14.86
C VAL A 273 3.82 2.09 15.99
N LEU A 274 3.78 3.42 16.02
CA LEU A 274 3.01 4.19 16.99
C LEU A 274 1.76 4.74 16.30
N LEU A 275 0.61 4.64 16.95
CA LEU A 275 -0.63 5.27 16.51
C LEU A 275 -0.87 6.48 17.41
N ASN A 276 -0.55 7.67 16.90
CA ASN A 276 -0.64 8.92 17.66
C ASN A 276 -1.45 9.95 16.87
N ASP A 277 -2.23 10.75 17.58
CA ASP A 277 -2.74 11.98 17.00
C ASP A 277 -1.62 13.04 16.92
N ILE A 278 -1.82 14.03 16.05
CA ILE A 278 -0.81 15.03 15.73
C ILE A 278 -0.43 15.92 16.93
N ASP A 279 -1.33 16.04 17.88
CA ASP A 279 -1.24 16.83 19.10
C ASP A 279 -0.87 16.00 20.35
N GLU A 280 -0.57 14.70 20.18
CA GLU A 280 -0.24 13.79 21.28
C GLU A 280 1.18 13.24 21.20
N ILE A 281 1.88 13.25 22.34
CA ILE A 281 3.28 12.81 22.42
C ILE A 281 3.42 11.81 23.57
N ILE A 282 3.91 10.60 23.27
CA ILE A 282 4.29 9.63 24.30
C ILE A 282 5.65 10.05 24.86
N LEU A 283 5.66 10.67 26.04
CA LEU A 283 6.88 11.13 26.68
C LEU A 283 7.35 10.16 27.78
N PRO A 284 8.49 9.47 27.62
CA PRO A 284 8.97 8.55 28.64
C PRO A 284 9.40 9.29 29.92
N ALA A 285 8.84 8.92 31.08
CA ALA A 285 9.19 9.52 32.37
C ALA A 285 10.48 8.95 33.01
N LYS A 286 10.78 7.67 32.73
CA LYS A 286 11.90 6.93 33.34
C LYS A 286 13.07 6.68 32.40
N HIS A 287 12.92 7.03 31.12
CA HIS A 287 13.88 6.73 30.06
C HIS A 287 14.13 7.98 29.22
N PRO A 288 15.30 8.12 28.59
CA PRO A 288 15.63 9.31 27.80
C PRO A 288 14.89 9.35 26.44
N ASP A 289 14.54 8.19 25.88
CA ASP A 289 14.00 8.04 24.54
C ASP A 289 13.11 6.79 24.41
N TRP A 290 12.42 6.65 23.27
CA TRP A 290 11.58 5.48 23.01
C TRP A 290 12.40 4.20 22.89
N LYS A 291 13.63 4.28 22.37
CA LYS A 291 14.49 3.09 22.19
C LYS A 291 14.80 2.41 23.52
N THR A 292 15.19 3.19 24.52
CA THR A 292 15.54 2.71 25.86
C THR A 292 14.28 2.27 26.61
N MET A 293 13.17 3.01 26.45
CA MET A 293 11.87 2.61 27.01
C MET A 293 11.41 1.26 26.45
N MET A 294 11.41 1.09 25.13
CA MET A 294 10.95 -0.14 24.51
C MET A 294 11.86 -1.33 24.81
N ARG A 295 13.18 -1.13 24.93
CA ARG A 295 14.08 -2.20 25.41
C ARG A 295 13.65 -2.71 26.78
N SER A 296 13.45 -1.79 27.73
CA SER A 296 13.02 -2.11 29.10
C SER A 296 11.63 -2.80 29.12
N LEU A 297 10.68 -2.29 28.33
CA LEU A 297 9.33 -2.85 28.25
C LEU A 297 9.30 -4.25 27.62
N GLN A 298 10.08 -4.49 26.56
CA GLN A 298 10.19 -5.81 25.93
C GLN A 298 10.92 -6.82 26.83
N GLU A 299 11.95 -6.41 27.58
CA GLU A 299 12.61 -7.29 28.56
C GLU A 299 11.65 -7.74 29.67
N GLN A 300 10.76 -6.84 30.11
CA GLN A 300 9.74 -7.14 31.12
C GLN A 300 8.56 -7.94 30.56
N ASN A 301 8.28 -7.81 29.26
CA ASN A 301 7.10 -8.37 28.60
C ASN A 301 7.48 -8.97 27.23
N PRO A 302 8.22 -10.10 27.19
CA PRO A 302 8.83 -10.61 25.96
C PRO A 302 7.81 -11.09 24.90
N GLU A 303 6.63 -11.54 25.32
CA GLU A 303 5.57 -12.05 24.44
C GLU A 303 4.56 -10.96 24.01
N THR A 304 4.80 -9.70 24.39
CA THR A 304 3.88 -8.60 24.13
C THR A 304 4.15 -7.94 22.78
N GLY A 305 3.16 -8.01 21.87
CA GLY A 305 3.20 -7.34 20.57
C GLY A 305 2.59 -5.93 20.55
N VAL A 306 1.83 -5.55 21.58
CA VAL A 306 1.12 -4.26 21.66
C VAL A 306 1.31 -3.64 23.04
N PHE A 307 1.76 -2.38 23.08
CA PHE A 307 1.91 -1.60 24.31
C PHE A 307 0.92 -0.44 24.28
N LEU A 308 0.10 -0.33 25.33
CA LEU A 308 -0.88 0.73 25.48
C LEU A 308 -0.35 1.77 26.47
N PHE A 309 -0.43 3.04 26.10
CA PHE A 309 -0.03 4.17 26.93
C PHE A 309 -1.27 4.97 27.32
N GLU A 310 -1.37 5.31 28.61
CA GLU A 310 -2.48 6.12 29.11
C GLU A 310 -2.35 7.56 28.59
N ASN A 311 -3.44 8.09 28.04
CA ASN A 311 -3.50 9.46 27.60
C ASN A 311 -3.93 10.38 28.75
N HIS A 312 -3.25 11.53 28.91
CA HIS A 312 -3.60 12.57 29.87
C HIS A 312 -3.88 13.88 29.13
N ILE A 313 -5.16 14.25 29.07
CA ILE A 313 -5.61 15.49 28.43
C ILE A 313 -5.45 16.64 29.44
N PHE A 314 -4.59 17.59 29.12
CA PHE A 314 -4.47 18.82 29.89
C PHE A 314 -5.53 19.82 29.41
N PRO A 315 -6.46 20.27 30.27
CA PRO A 315 -7.43 21.29 29.87
C PRO A 315 -6.71 22.59 29.49
N ASN A 316 -7.20 23.24 28.43
CA ASN A 316 -6.78 24.57 28.03
C ASN A 316 -7.18 25.63 29.06
#